data_AF-A0A674HW17-F1
#
_entry.id   AF-A0A674HW17-F1
#
_cell.length_a   1.000
_cell.length_b   1.000
_cell.length_c   1.000
_cell.angle_alpha   90.00
_cell.angle_beta   90.00
_cell.angle_gamma   90.00
#
_symmetry.space_group_name_H-M   'P 1'
#
loop_
_entity.id
_entity.type
_entity.pdbx_description
1 polymer ?
#
loop_
_entity_poly.entity_id
_entity_poly.type
_entity_poly.pdbx_seq_one_letter_code
_entity_poly.pdbx_strand_id
1 'polypeptide(L)'
;FVYTDAAVQQGYEELERQLKEVFKERSNILRQLSKTSKELEGIKVNLQSLKNDEASAKSDVQKLLELGQKQREEMKSLQEAFQKQLNEAAEKAEKQQATVIFLNSKTIFFSQNKSLKNKLLSGNKLCGIHAEESKKIQAQLKEFRYGKKDLIFKAQQLTDLEQKLAIAKDKLEKAALDKESQLKALKETVQLCLSSVLHNQPPGTNIIPSKPTEKLTSQVTNDSKVPFQSLSCKTIKVELRRILNSLKDQDEFEDNSKPISDVTNVTFKSWKTATFLAGEQNSVSAVKWNLFSRKVGL
;
A
#
# COMPACT_ATOMS: atom_id res chain seq x y z
N PHE A 1 -52.88 -77.27 146.90
CA PHE A 1 -53.93 -76.91 145.92
C PHE A 1 -53.94 -75.41 145.54
N VAL A 2 -53.34 -74.49 146.31
CA VAL A 2 -53.37 -73.04 146.00
C VAL A 2 -52.32 -72.59 144.96
N TYR A 3 -51.27 -73.40 144.72
CA TYR A 3 -50.14 -73.01 143.86
C TYR A 3 -50.36 -73.22 142.35
N THR A 4 -51.38 -73.99 141.96
CA THR A 4 -51.65 -74.35 140.55
C THR A 4 -52.56 -73.35 139.84
N ASP A 5 -53.36 -72.57 140.57
CA ASP A 5 -54.31 -71.60 140.00
C ASP A 5 -53.59 -70.32 139.50
N ALA A 6 -52.60 -69.84 140.27
CA ALA A 6 -51.83 -68.64 139.92
C ALA A 6 -51.01 -68.79 138.63
N ALA A 7 -50.43 -69.97 138.37
CA ALA A 7 -49.66 -70.23 137.16
C ALA A 7 -50.53 -70.26 135.89
N VAL A 8 -51.77 -70.75 136.00
CA VAL A 8 -52.73 -70.76 134.90
C VAL A 8 -53.23 -69.33 134.63
N GLN A 9 -53.55 -68.56 135.68
CA GLN A 9 -53.94 -67.15 135.56
C GLN A 9 -52.88 -66.31 134.83
N GLN A 10 -51.61 -66.50 135.17
CA GLN A 10 -50.48 -65.78 134.58
C GLN A 10 -50.26 -66.12 133.10
N GLY A 11 -50.50 -67.37 132.69
CA GLY A 11 -50.46 -67.77 131.28
C GLY A 11 -51.58 -67.13 130.44
N TYR A 12 -52.77 -66.98 131.01
CA TYR A 12 -53.88 -66.27 130.36
C TYR A 12 -53.61 -64.76 130.22
N GLU A 13 -53.03 -64.12 131.24
CA GLU A 13 -52.65 -62.69 131.17
C GLU A 13 -51.58 -62.42 130.09
N GLU A 14 -50.59 -63.30 129.97
CA GLU A 14 -49.55 -63.19 128.93
C GLU A 14 -50.14 -63.41 127.53
N LEU A 15 -51.01 -64.41 127.37
CA LEU A 15 -51.72 -64.66 126.10
C LEU A 15 -52.60 -63.47 125.70
N GLU A 16 -53.26 -62.84 126.68
CA GLU A 16 -54.08 -61.64 126.45
C GLU A 16 -53.23 -60.43 126.01
N ARG A 17 -52.03 -60.27 126.58
CA ARG A 17 -51.05 -59.26 126.12
C ARG A 17 -50.65 -59.49 124.66
N GLN A 18 -50.25 -60.71 124.32
CA GLN A 18 -49.83 -61.05 122.96
C GLN A 18 -50.97 -60.82 121.96
N LEU A 19 -52.19 -61.18 122.32
CA LEU A 19 -53.36 -60.96 121.47
C LEU A 19 -53.58 -59.46 121.20
N LYS A 20 -53.48 -58.61 122.23
CA LYS A 20 -53.59 -57.14 122.09
C LYS A 20 -52.49 -56.57 121.19
N GLU A 21 -51.27 -57.07 121.29
CA GLU A 21 -50.15 -56.66 120.45
C GLU A 21 -50.36 -57.05 118.98
N VAL A 22 -50.78 -58.29 118.72
CA VAL A 22 -51.14 -58.77 117.37
C VAL A 22 -52.26 -57.92 116.76
N PHE A 23 -53.28 -57.55 117.53
CA PHE A 23 -54.35 -56.66 117.03
C PHE A 23 -53.85 -55.25 116.71
N LYS A 24 -52.89 -54.73 117.48
CA LYS A 24 -52.26 -53.42 117.23
C LYS A 24 -51.40 -53.46 115.97
N GLU A 25 -50.59 -54.50 115.79
CA GLU A 25 -49.79 -54.72 114.59
C GLU A 25 -50.68 -54.85 113.35
N ARG A 26 -51.72 -55.69 113.43
CA ARG A 26 -52.71 -55.86 112.34
C ARG A 26 -53.34 -54.53 111.94
N SER A 27 -53.73 -53.71 112.92
CA SER A 27 -54.33 -52.40 112.66
C SER A 27 -53.33 -51.43 112.01
N ASN A 28 -52.06 -51.47 112.43
CA ASN A 28 -51.02 -50.64 111.84
C ASN A 28 -50.71 -51.06 110.40
N ILE A 29 -50.63 -52.37 110.13
CA ILE A 29 -50.45 -52.93 108.78
C ILE A 29 -51.61 -52.49 107.87
N LEU A 30 -52.86 -52.61 108.32
CA LEU A 30 -54.03 -52.18 107.56
C LEU A 30 -53.96 -50.68 107.20
N ARG A 31 -53.52 -49.84 108.14
CA ARG A 31 -53.33 -48.40 107.89
C ARG A 31 -52.23 -48.14 106.85
N GLN A 32 -51.11 -48.84 106.93
CA GLN A 32 -50.03 -48.72 105.94
C GLN A 32 -50.50 -49.18 104.56
N LEU A 33 -51.14 -50.34 104.46
CA LEU A 33 -51.71 -50.85 103.20
C LEU A 33 -52.70 -49.86 102.57
N SER A 34 -53.55 -49.24 103.39
CA SER A 34 -54.48 -48.21 102.91
C SER A 34 -53.75 -46.97 102.37
N LYS A 35 -52.65 -46.54 103.02
CA LYS A 35 -51.83 -45.43 102.55
C LYS A 35 -51.13 -45.77 101.23
N THR A 36 -50.46 -46.92 101.16
CA THR A 36 -49.78 -47.41 99.96
C THR A 36 -50.73 -47.58 98.78
N SER A 37 -51.96 -48.06 99.02
CA SER A 37 -52.98 -48.19 97.96
C SER A 37 -53.35 -46.84 97.33
N LYS A 38 -53.47 -45.77 98.13
CA LYS A 38 -53.74 -44.42 97.59
C LYS A 38 -52.58 -43.85 96.80
N GLU A 39 -51.35 -44.06 97.29
CA GLU A 39 -50.13 -43.65 96.57
C GLU A 39 -50.01 -44.38 95.23
N LEU A 40 -50.35 -45.68 95.19
CA LEU A 40 -50.35 -46.47 93.97
C LEU A 40 -51.36 -45.94 92.93
N GLU A 41 -52.57 -45.56 93.35
CA GLU A 41 -53.55 -44.98 92.43
C GLU A 41 -53.07 -43.62 91.90
N GLY A 42 -52.39 -42.81 92.73
CA GLY A 42 -51.75 -41.57 92.28
C GLY A 42 -50.67 -41.82 91.22
N ILE A 43 -49.80 -42.82 91.44
CA ILE A 43 -48.76 -43.22 90.47
C ILE A 43 -49.40 -43.67 89.15
N LYS A 44 -50.50 -44.44 89.20
CA LYS A 44 -51.21 -44.90 88.01
C LYS A 44 -51.75 -43.74 87.17
N VAL A 45 -52.32 -42.71 87.80
CA VAL A 45 -52.78 -41.50 87.10
C VAL A 45 -51.61 -40.77 86.45
N ASN A 46 -50.48 -40.60 87.17
CA ASN A 46 -49.28 -39.97 86.62
C ASN A 46 -48.68 -40.75 85.44
N LEU A 47 -48.69 -42.08 85.49
CA LEU A 47 -48.24 -42.91 84.36
C LEU A 47 -49.12 -42.70 83.13
N GLN A 48 -50.43 -42.56 83.33
CA GLN A 48 -51.35 -42.33 82.22
C GLN A 48 -51.16 -40.93 81.60
N SER A 49 -50.90 -39.89 82.42
CA SER A 49 -50.58 -38.56 81.88
C SER A 49 -49.25 -38.57 81.12
N LEU A 50 -48.20 -39.19 81.68
CA LEU A 50 -46.90 -39.29 81.02
C LEU A 50 -46.98 -40.03 79.68
N LYS A 51 -47.82 -41.06 79.57
CA LYS A 51 -48.05 -41.77 78.30
C LYS A 51 -48.68 -40.87 77.24
N ASN A 52 -49.59 -39.98 77.64
CA ASN A 52 -50.21 -39.02 76.73
C ASN A 52 -49.21 -37.93 76.31
N ASP A 53 -48.40 -37.44 77.27
CA ASP A 53 -47.35 -36.46 77.00
C ASP A 53 -46.28 -37.03 76.05
N GLU A 54 -45.91 -38.30 76.21
CA GLU A 54 -45.01 -39.01 75.30
C GLU A 54 -45.58 -39.08 73.87
N ALA A 55 -46.87 -39.39 73.74
CA ALA A 55 -47.52 -39.43 72.43
C ALA A 55 -47.55 -38.04 71.76
N SER A 56 -47.82 -36.98 72.53
CA SER A 56 -47.76 -35.60 72.03
C SER A 56 -46.34 -35.23 71.59
N ALA A 57 -45.35 -35.49 72.44
CA ALA A 57 -43.95 -35.20 72.15
C ALA A 57 -43.45 -35.93 70.89
N LYS A 58 -43.86 -37.20 70.68
CA LYS A 58 -43.55 -37.94 69.44
C LYS A 58 -44.12 -37.26 68.20
N SER A 59 -45.38 -36.81 68.26
CA SER A 59 -46.00 -36.05 67.16
C SER A 59 -45.25 -34.75 66.86
N ASP A 60 -44.84 -34.01 67.88
CA ASP A 60 -44.15 -32.73 67.69
C ASP A 60 -42.74 -32.91 67.13
N VAL A 61 -42.00 -33.94 67.59
CA VAL A 61 -40.71 -34.33 67.01
C VAL A 61 -40.87 -34.71 65.53
N GLN A 62 -41.92 -35.47 65.18
CA GLN A 62 -42.19 -35.84 63.80
C GLN A 62 -42.43 -34.61 62.90
N LYS A 63 -43.26 -33.65 63.35
CA LYS A 63 -43.52 -32.40 62.61
C LYS A 63 -42.26 -31.56 62.43
N LEU A 64 -41.42 -31.46 63.46
CA LEU A 64 -40.14 -30.75 63.37
C LEU A 64 -39.22 -31.38 62.31
N LEU A 65 -39.21 -32.71 62.22
CA LEU A 65 -38.39 -33.44 61.26
C LEU A 65 -38.86 -33.21 59.82
N GLU A 66 -40.18 -33.20 59.59
CA GLU A 66 -40.80 -32.85 58.30
C GLU A 66 -40.51 -31.40 57.89
N LEU A 67 -40.65 -30.44 58.81
CA LEU A 67 -40.29 -29.04 58.56
C LEU A 67 -38.81 -28.89 58.20
N GLY A 68 -37.92 -29.58 58.92
CA GLY A 68 -36.49 -29.59 58.61
C GLY A 68 -36.18 -30.17 57.24
N GLN A 69 -36.91 -31.20 56.81
CA GLN A 69 -36.76 -31.74 55.45
C GLN A 69 -37.26 -30.76 54.39
N LYS A 70 -38.42 -30.16 54.59
CA LYS A 70 -38.98 -29.16 53.68
C LYS A 70 -38.03 -27.97 53.49
N GLN A 71 -37.43 -27.47 54.57
CA GLN A 71 -36.44 -26.39 54.50
C GLN A 71 -35.20 -26.80 53.68
N ARG A 72 -34.73 -28.04 53.80
CA ARG A 72 -33.61 -28.55 52.98
C ARG A 72 -33.97 -28.59 51.49
N GLU A 73 -35.19 -29.03 51.17
CA GLU A 73 -35.68 -29.09 49.79
C GLU A 73 -35.87 -27.68 49.19
N GLU A 74 -36.43 -26.74 49.96
CA GLU A 74 -36.57 -25.34 49.55
C GLU A 74 -35.20 -24.68 49.31
N MET A 75 -34.24 -24.88 50.21
CA MET A 75 -32.87 -24.38 50.00
C MET A 75 -32.22 -24.99 48.76
N LYS A 76 -32.44 -26.27 48.49
CA LYS A 76 -31.91 -26.94 47.30
C LYS A 76 -32.54 -26.38 46.01
N SER A 77 -33.86 -26.19 45.99
CA SER A 77 -34.55 -25.58 44.84
C SER A 77 -34.09 -24.14 44.59
N LEU A 78 -33.89 -23.35 45.66
CA LEU A 78 -33.34 -22.00 45.55
C LEU A 78 -31.91 -22.01 45.00
N GLN A 79 -31.06 -22.94 45.45
CA GLN A 79 -29.71 -23.11 44.93
C GLN A 79 -29.72 -23.46 43.43
N GLU A 80 -30.59 -24.37 43.00
CA GLU A 80 -30.77 -24.71 41.58
C GLU A 80 -31.25 -23.51 40.76
N ALA A 81 -32.17 -22.71 41.29
CA ALA A 81 -32.64 -21.49 40.63
C ALA A 81 -31.52 -20.46 40.44
N PHE A 82 -30.67 -20.24 41.45
CA PHE A 82 -29.50 -19.37 41.32
C PHE A 82 -28.49 -19.91 40.33
N GLN A 83 -28.21 -21.22 40.35
CA GLN A 83 -27.30 -21.84 39.39
C GLN A 83 -27.81 -21.69 37.95
N LYS A 84 -29.12 -21.83 37.74
CA LYS A 84 -29.76 -21.61 36.44
C LYS A 84 -29.60 -20.15 35.98
N GLN A 85 -29.81 -19.17 36.85
CA GLN A 85 -29.60 -17.76 36.52
C GLN A 85 -28.14 -17.46 36.13
N LEU A 86 -27.16 -18.04 36.84
CA LEU A 86 -25.74 -17.89 36.50
C LEU A 86 -25.44 -18.47 35.10
N ASN A 87 -25.98 -19.65 34.79
CA ASN A 87 -25.78 -20.28 33.49
C ASN A 87 -26.44 -19.48 32.36
N GLU A 88 -27.68 -19.00 32.55
CA GLU A 88 -28.38 -18.16 31.56
C GLU A 88 -27.66 -16.82 31.33
N ALA A 89 -27.13 -16.20 32.38
CA ALA A 89 -26.33 -14.99 32.26
C ALA A 89 -25.02 -15.25 31.51
N ALA A 90 -24.35 -16.37 31.78
CA ALA A 90 -23.14 -16.77 31.05
C ALA A 90 -23.41 -17.01 29.56
N GLU A 91 -24.48 -17.74 29.21
CA GLU A 91 -24.86 -17.98 27.82
C GLU A 91 -25.22 -16.68 27.08
N LYS A 92 -25.91 -15.75 27.75
CA LYS A 92 -26.19 -14.41 27.19
C LYS A 92 -24.91 -13.62 26.96
N ALA A 93 -23.95 -13.68 27.88
CA ALA A 93 -22.65 -13.03 27.72
C ALA A 93 -21.85 -13.61 26.55
N GLU A 94 -21.86 -14.93 26.37
CA GLU A 94 -21.21 -15.61 25.24
C GLU A 94 -21.84 -15.20 23.90
N LYS A 95 -23.18 -15.18 23.81
CA LYS A 95 -23.91 -14.71 22.62
C LYS A 95 -23.58 -13.25 22.28
N GLN A 96 -23.49 -12.38 23.29
CA GLN A 96 -23.08 -11.00 23.10
C GLN A 96 -21.62 -10.91 22.63
N GLN A 97 -20.71 -11.68 23.23
CA GLN A 97 -19.31 -11.73 22.83
C GLN A 97 -19.15 -12.18 21.37
N ALA A 98 -19.86 -13.25 20.95
CA ALA A 98 -19.87 -13.71 19.57
C ALA A 98 -20.37 -12.63 18.60
N THR A 99 -21.42 -11.89 18.98
CA THR A 99 -21.96 -10.78 18.19
C THR A 99 -20.96 -9.63 18.05
N VAL A 100 -20.28 -9.24 19.14
CA VAL A 100 -19.24 -8.21 19.12
C VAL A 100 -18.08 -8.62 18.20
N ILE A 101 -17.61 -9.87 18.29
CA ILE A 101 -16.56 -10.40 17.42
C ILE A 101 -16.98 -10.34 15.95
N PHE A 102 -18.22 -10.73 15.63
CA PHE A 102 -18.76 -10.66 14.28
C PHE A 102 -18.83 -9.22 13.74
N LEU A 103 -19.31 -8.26 14.54
CA LEU A 103 -19.38 -6.86 14.14
C LEU A 103 -17.98 -6.24 13.94
N ASN A 104 -17.04 -6.57 14.82
CA ASN A 104 -15.65 -6.13 14.69
C ASN A 104 -15.01 -6.68 13.42
N SER A 105 -15.15 -7.97 13.14
CA SER A 105 -14.60 -8.59 11.93
C SER A 105 -15.19 -7.97 10.66
N LYS A 106 -16.51 -7.71 10.64
CA LYS A 106 -17.19 -7.03 9.54
C LYS A 106 -16.68 -5.60 9.33
N THR A 107 -16.45 -4.86 10.41
CA THR A 107 -15.94 -3.48 10.36
C THR A 107 -14.51 -3.44 9.81
N ILE A 108 -13.64 -4.34 10.29
CA ILE A 108 -12.27 -4.50 9.79
C ILE A 108 -12.30 -4.85 8.30
N PHE A 109 -13.12 -5.81 7.88
CA PHE A 109 -13.27 -6.19 6.48
C PHE A 109 -13.71 -5.01 5.61
N PHE A 110 -14.72 -4.25 6.02
CA PHE A 110 -15.18 -3.09 5.27
C PHE A 110 -14.10 -1.99 5.14
N SER A 111 -13.39 -1.70 6.23
CA SER A 111 -12.27 -0.76 6.25
C SER A 111 -11.14 -1.17 5.30
N GLN A 112 -10.74 -2.45 5.33
CA GLN A 112 -9.72 -2.98 4.43
C GLN A 112 -10.14 -2.87 2.96
N ASN A 113 -11.40 -3.17 2.62
CA ASN A 113 -11.91 -3.02 1.25
C ASN A 113 -11.88 -1.57 0.77
N LYS A 114 -12.19 -0.60 1.64
CA LYS A 114 -12.08 0.84 1.30
C LYS A 114 -10.63 1.23 1.00
N SER A 115 -9.69 0.75 1.81
CA SER A 115 -8.26 0.98 1.61
C SER A 115 -7.74 0.34 0.32
N LEU A 116 -8.11 -0.92 0.05
CA LEU A 116 -7.74 -1.64 -1.17
C LEU A 116 -8.30 -0.94 -2.42
N LYS A 117 -9.56 -0.51 -2.40
CA LYS A 117 -10.16 0.25 -3.51
C LYS A 117 -9.37 1.51 -3.84
N ASN A 118 -8.96 2.28 -2.83
CA ASN A 118 -8.17 3.49 -3.02
C ASN A 118 -6.79 3.19 -3.63
N LYS A 119 -6.11 2.15 -3.14
CA LYS A 119 -4.80 1.71 -3.67
C LYS A 119 -4.90 1.23 -5.13
N LEU A 120 -5.96 0.51 -5.47
CA LEU A 120 -6.20 0.06 -6.85
C LEU A 120 -6.48 1.24 -7.79
N LEU A 121 -7.29 2.21 -7.35
CA LEU A 121 -7.58 3.42 -8.14
C LEU A 121 -6.32 4.26 -8.37
N SER A 122 -5.49 4.45 -7.33
CA SER A 122 -4.23 5.19 -7.48
C SER A 122 -3.21 4.44 -8.34
N GLY A 123 -3.13 3.11 -8.20
CA GLY A 123 -2.31 2.26 -9.08
C GLY A 123 -2.76 2.32 -10.55
N ASN A 124 -4.06 2.28 -10.80
CA ASN A 124 -4.61 2.41 -12.16
C ASN A 124 -4.29 3.77 -12.79
N LYS A 125 -4.34 4.85 -12.02
CA LYS A 125 -3.96 6.19 -12.48
C LYS A 125 -2.48 6.24 -12.89
N LEU A 126 -1.59 5.62 -12.11
CA LEU A 126 -0.16 5.51 -12.45
C LEU A 126 0.06 4.68 -13.71
N CYS A 127 -0.64 3.55 -13.86
CA CYS A 127 -0.57 2.73 -15.07
C CYS A 127 -0.96 3.54 -16.33
N GLY A 128 -2.02 4.34 -16.25
CA GLY A 128 -2.41 5.25 -17.33
C GLY A 128 -1.32 6.25 -17.69
N ILE A 129 -0.69 6.88 -16.69
CA ILE A 129 0.43 7.83 -16.91
C ILE A 129 1.61 7.13 -17.58
N HIS A 130 2.02 5.96 -17.07
CA HIS A 130 3.14 5.19 -17.63
C HIS A 130 2.87 4.73 -19.07
N ALA A 131 1.63 4.37 -19.39
CA ALA A 131 1.25 4.01 -20.75
C ALA A 131 1.35 5.22 -21.71
N GLU A 132 0.90 6.40 -21.28
CA GLU A 132 1.03 7.63 -22.07
C GLU A 132 2.49 8.09 -22.23
N GLU A 133 3.29 8.03 -21.16
CA GLU A 133 4.74 8.28 -21.24
C GLU A 133 5.44 7.30 -22.18
N SER A 134 5.06 6.02 -22.13
CA SER A 134 5.60 5.00 -23.04
C SER A 134 5.24 5.30 -24.50
N LYS A 135 4.02 5.76 -24.79
CA LYS A 135 3.64 6.20 -26.14
C LYS A 135 4.48 7.40 -26.61
N LYS A 136 4.74 8.38 -25.72
CA LYS A 136 5.59 9.54 -26.04
C LYS A 136 7.02 9.13 -26.36
N ILE A 137 7.63 8.28 -25.52
CA ILE A 137 8.98 7.76 -25.76
C ILE A 137 9.01 6.96 -27.08
N GLN A 138 7.99 6.13 -27.33
CA GLN A 138 7.91 5.37 -28.58
C GLN A 138 7.79 6.27 -29.81
N ALA A 139 7.01 7.36 -29.73
CA ALA A 139 6.89 8.35 -30.79
C ALA A 139 8.23 9.06 -31.06
N GLN A 140 8.91 9.52 -29.99
CA GLN A 140 10.24 10.12 -30.10
C GLN A 140 11.26 9.17 -30.73
N LEU A 141 11.25 7.89 -30.34
CA LEU A 141 12.13 6.89 -30.95
C LEU A 141 11.84 6.65 -32.43
N LYS A 142 10.57 6.70 -32.86
CA LYS A 142 10.22 6.63 -34.29
C LYS A 142 10.76 7.85 -35.04
N GLU A 143 10.58 9.05 -34.48
CA GLU A 143 11.09 10.30 -35.05
C GLU A 143 12.62 10.28 -35.23
N PHE A 144 13.38 9.86 -34.21
CA PHE A 144 14.83 9.68 -34.31
C PHE A 144 15.25 8.73 -35.43
N ARG A 145 14.48 7.65 -35.68
CA ARG A 145 14.78 6.71 -36.78
C ARG A 145 14.60 7.34 -38.15
N TYR A 146 13.63 8.25 -38.33
CA TYR A 146 13.46 8.96 -39.58
C TYR A 146 14.53 10.04 -39.77
N GLY A 147 14.87 10.79 -38.71
CA GLY A 147 15.97 11.76 -38.75
C GLY A 147 17.33 11.13 -39.09
N LYS A 148 17.61 9.92 -38.60
CA LYS A 148 18.86 9.19 -38.95
C LYS A 148 18.93 8.82 -40.43
N LYS A 149 17.83 8.38 -41.05
CA LYS A 149 17.80 8.05 -42.48
C LYS A 149 18.10 9.27 -43.35
N ASP A 150 17.55 10.43 -42.98
CA ASP A 150 17.80 11.70 -43.65
C ASP A 150 19.27 12.13 -43.56
N LEU A 151 19.89 11.94 -42.39
CA LEU A 151 21.30 12.27 -42.19
C LEU A 151 22.22 11.35 -43.00
N ILE A 152 21.91 10.06 -43.08
CA ILE A 152 22.63 9.09 -43.92
C ILE A 152 22.50 9.48 -45.40
N PHE A 153 21.30 9.86 -45.86
CA PHE A 153 21.07 10.30 -47.24
C PHE A 153 21.84 11.58 -47.58
N LYS A 154 21.88 12.55 -46.65
CA LYS A 154 22.69 13.77 -46.81
C LYS A 154 24.20 13.48 -46.81
N ALA A 155 24.68 12.59 -45.94
CA ALA A 155 26.08 12.17 -45.93
C ALA A 155 26.48 11.50 -47.26
N GLN A 156 25.62 10.62 -47.80
CA GLN A 156 25.86 9.99 -49.10
C GLN A 156 25.94 11.02 -50.23
N GLN A 157 25.02 12.00 -50.27
CA GLN A 157 25.07 13.08 -51.27
C GLN A 157 26.35 13.90 -51.18
N LEU A 158 26.86 14.16 -49.96
CA LEU A 158 28.14 14.86 -49.78
C LEU A 158 29.32 14.03 -50.29
N THR A 159 29.35 12.73 -50.01
CA THR A 159 30.41 11.83 -50.53
C THR A 159 30.41 11.78 -52.06
N ASP A 160 29.23 11.66 -52.69
CA ASP A 160 29.11 11.67 -54.16
C ASP A 160 29.60 13.00 -54.77
N LEU A 161 29.37 14.12 -54.09
CA LEU A 161 29.87 15.44 -54.52
C LEU A 161 31.37 15.57 -54.33
N GLU A 162 31.91 15.12 -53.19
CA GLU A 162 33.35 15.10 -52.94
C GLU A 162 34.09 14.30 -54.02
N GLN A 163 33.56 13.15 -54.42
CA GLN A 163 34.13 12.35 -55.49
C GLN A 163 34.07 13.06 -56.85
N LYS A 164 32.95 13.71 -57.18
CA LYS A 164 32.82 14.51 -58.42
C LYS A 164 33.79 15.69 -58.43
N LEU A 165 34.00 16.35 -57.29
CA LEU A 165 34.96 17.44 -57.15
C LEU A 165 36.41 16.94 -57.27
N ALA A 166 36.73 15.77 -56.71
CA ALA A 166 38.05 15.15 -56.87
C ALA A 166 38.33 14.83 -58.35
N ILE A 167 37.36 14.25 -59.06
CA ILE A 167 37.49 13.98 -60.50
C ILE A 167 37.64 15.27 -61.31
N ALA A 168 36.88 16.32 -60.99
CA ALA A 168 37.00 17.62 -61.65
C ALA A 168 38.37 18.25 -61.39
N LYS A 169 38.88 18.12 -60.17
CA LYS A 169 40.24 18.56 -59.79
C LYS A 169 41.31 17.81 -60.57
N ASP A 170 41.25 16.48 -60.64
CA ASP A 170 42.23 15.68 -61.39
C ASP A 170 42.19 16.00 -62.90
N LYS A 171 41.00 16.29 -63.45
CA LYS A 171 40.85 16.75 -64.84
C LYS A 171 41.44 18.14 -65.05
N LEU A 172 41.23 19.07 -64.12
CA LEU A 172 41.82 20.40 -64.15
C LEU A 172 43.35 20.34 -64.04
N GLU A 173 43.89 19.46 -63.21
CA GLU A 173 45.33 19.24 -63.06
C GLU A 173 45.96 18.65 -64.34
N LYS A 174 45.25 17.74 -65.03
CA LYS A 174 45.68 17.22 -66.35
C LYS A 174 45.55 18.25 -67.49
N ALA A 175 44.60 19.18 -67.39
CA ALA A 175 44.42 20.28 -68.34
C ALA A 175 45.40 21.46 -68.09
N ALA A 176 46.26 21.39 -67.06
CA ALA A 176 47.12 22.49 -66.63
C ALA A 176 48.18 22.94 -67.66
N LEU A 177 48.35 22.21 -68.77
CA LEU A 177 49.23 22.60 -69.88
C LEU A 177 48.58 23.60 -70.86
N ASP A 178 47.26 23.77 -70.86
CA ASP A 178 46.52 24.60 -71.81
C ASP A 178 45.54 25.57 -71.10
N LYS A 179 45.74 26.88 -71.29
CA LYS A 179 45.06 27.93 -70.51
C LYS A 179 43.53 27.99 -70.77
N GLU A 180 43.07 27.63 -71.96
CA GLU A 180 41.65 27.67 -72.31
C GLU A 180 40.85 26.51 -71.69
N SER A 181 41.49 25.34 -71.59
CA SER A 181 40.93 24.16 -70.93
C SER A 181 40.81 24.33 -69.39
N GLN A 182 41.72 25.12 -68.77
CA GLN A 182 41.63 25.46 -67.34
C GLN A 182 40.40 26.31 -67.01
N LEU A 183 40.10 27.33 -67.82
CA LEU A 183 38.95 28.21 -67.60
C LEU A 183 37.63 27.43 -67.73
N LYS A 184 37.56 26.49 -68.68
CA LYS A 184 36.39 25.63 -68.88
C LYS A 184 36.17 24.66 -67.70
N ALA A 185 37.23 23.99 -67.24
CA ALA A 185 37.16 23.10 -66.09
C ALA A 185 36.81 23.84 -64.78
N LEU A 186 37.26 25.09 -64.65
CA LEU A 186 36.89 25.96 -63.53
C LEU A 186 35.41 26.36 -63.60
N LYS A 187 34.91 26.78 -64.78
CA LYS A 187 33.49 27.09 -65.00
C LYS A 187 32.59 25.88 -64.68
N GLU A 188 32.98 24.66 -65.09
CA GLU A 188 32.25 23.41 -64.78
C GLU A 188 32.25 23.07 -63.28
N THR A 189 33.37 23.28 -62.58
CA THR A 189 33.49 23.06 -61.13
C THR A 189 32.61 24.03 -60.35
N VAL A 190 32.61 25.32 -60.74
CA VAL A 190 31.74 26.33 -60.12
C VAL A 190 30.26 26.02 -60.41
N GLN A 191 29.93 25.57 -61.61
CA GLN A 191 28.56 25.17 -61.97
C GLN A 191 28.08 23.94 -61.18
N LEU A 192 28.95 22.94 -60.96
CA LEU A 192 28.67 21.78 -60.11
C LEU A 192 28.37 22.20 -58.67
N CYS A 193 29.19 23.10 -58.11
CA CYS A 193 28.96 23.67 -56.78
C CYS A 193 27.63 24.44 -56.71
N LEU A 194 27.32 25.26 -57.71
CA LEU A 194 26.09 26.06 -57.74
C LEU A 194 24.84 25.17 -57.82
N SER A 195 24.88 24.15 -58.67
CA SER A 195 23.77 23.22 -58.90
C SER A 195 23.43 22.43 -57.64
N SER A 196 24.46 21.98 -56.90
CA SER A 196 24.29 21.28 -55.62
C SER A 196 23.64 22.17 -54.56
N VAL A 197 24.06 23.44 -54.44
CA VAL A 197 23.50 24.37 -53.45
C VAL A 197 22.07 24.80 -53.82
N LEU A 198 21.70 24.78 -55.10
CA LEU A 198 20.36 25.13 -55.57
C LEU A 198 19.34 23.98 -55.49
N HIS A 199 19.75 22.73 -55.70
CA HIS A 199 18.83 21.56 -55.73
C HIS A 199 18.55 20.93 -54.36
N ASN A 200 19.17 21.42 -53.27
CA ASN A 200 18.90 21.00 -51.90
C ASN A 200 17.55 21.51 -51.31
N GLN A 201 16.55 21.78 -52.16
CA GLN A 201 15.18 22.04 -51.68
C GLN A 201 14.41 20.71 -51.65
N PRO A 202 13.85 20.28 -50.51
CA PRO A 202 12.97 19.12 -50.51
C PRO A 202 11.72 19.42 -51.35
N PRO A 203 11.15 18.44 -52.08
CA PRO A 203 9.83 18.61 -52.68
C PRO A 203 8.84 18.99 -51.58
N GLY A 204 8.26 20.18 -51.68
CA GLY A 204 7.20 20.64 -50.80
C GLY A 204 6.02 19.70 -50.91
N THR A 205 5.79 18.88 -49.87
CA THR A 205 4.49 18.27 -49.64
C THR A 205 3.52 19.38 -49.28
N ASN A 206 2.67 19.70 -50.24
CA ASN A 206 1.49 20.53 -50.12
C ASN A 206 0.69 20.17 -48.86
N ILE A 207 0.51 21.14 -47.96
CA ILE A 207 -0.61 21.14 -47.01
C ILE A 207 -1.48 22.32 -47.40
N ILE A 208 -2.67 21.97 -47.90
CA ILE A 208 -3.77 22.87 -48.25
C ILE A 208 -4.12 23.74 -47.02
N PRO A 209 -4.38 25.04 -47.18
CA PRO A 209 -4.83 25.88 -46.08
C PRO A 209 -6.34 25.68 -45.83
N SER A 210 -6.71 25.29 -44.62
CA SER A 210 -8.08 25.42 -44.11
C SER A 210 -8.12 26.39 -42.92
N LYS A 211 -8.80 27.52 -43.12
CA LYS A 211 -9.31 28.45 -42.08
C LYS A 211 -10.78 28.06 -41.76
N PRO A 212 -11.47 28.64 -40.74
CA PRO A 212 -11.04 29.37 -39.54
C PRO A 212 -11.84 28.99 -38.25
N THR A 213 -11.51 29.64 -37.12
CA THR A 213 -12.45 30.29 -36.16
C THR A 213 -12.18 30.01 -34.66
N GLU A 214 -11.67 31.07 -34.02
CA GLU A 214 -11.93 31.65 -32.69
C GLU A 214 -12.00 30.84 -31.37
N LYS A 215 -11.27 31.45 -30.40
CA LYS A 215 -11.51 31.58 -28.94
C LYS A 215 -11.19 30.38 -28.05
N LEU A 216 -10.10 30.50 -27.29
CA LEU A 216 -10.15 30.84 -25.86
C LEU A 216 -8.73 31.03 -25.28
N THR A 217 -8.58 32.19 -24.65
CA THR A 217 -7.90 32.45 -23.36
C THR A 217 -6.41 32.15 -23.18
N SER A 218 -5.72 33.26 -22.91
CA SER A 218 -4.43 33.45 -22.25
C SER A 218 -4.06 32.45 -21.15
N GLN A 219 -2.81 31.99 -21.15
CA GLN A 219 -2.03 31.87 -19.92
C GLN A 219 -0.54 32.08 -20.17
N VAL A 220 -0.01 33.04 -19.43
CA VAL A 220 1.39 33.46 -19.31
C VAL A 220 2.18 32.39 -18.59
N THR A 221 3.30 31.95 -19.17
CA THR A 221 4.52 31.57 -18.43
C THR A 221 5.73 31.85 -19.29
N ASN A 222 6.66 32.59 -18.70
CA ASN A 222 7.91 33.09 -19.27
C ASN A 222 8.84 31.96 -19.69
N ASP A 223 9.36 32.02 -20.92
CA ASP A 223 10.63 31.37 -21.26
C ASP A 223 11.38 32.22 -22.30
N SER A 224 12.66 32.44 -21.99
CA SER A 224 13.59 33.32 -22.66
C SER A 224 13.86 32.87 -24.11
N LYS A 225 13.48 33.71 -25.06
CA LYS A 225 13.67 33.52 -26.50
C LYS A 225 14.91 34.30 -26.94
N VAL A 226 16.07 33.63 -27.02
CA VAL A 226 17.21 34.17 -27.77
C VAL A 226 17.04 33.77 -29.24
N PRO A 227 16.99 34.72 -30.20
CA PRO A 227 16.78 34.41 -31.60
C PRO A 227 18.07 33.82 -32.20
N PHE A 228 18.05 32.54 -32.56
CA PHE A 228 19.03 31.99 -33.47
C PHE A 228 18.83 32.63 -34.85
N GLN A 229 19.73 33.54 -35.22
CA GLN A 229 19.82 34.05 -36.58
C GLN A 229 20.17 32.90 -37.53
N SER A 230 19.15 32.38 -38.20
CA SER A 230 19.29 31.60 -39.42
C SER A 230 19.96 32.49 -40.49
N LEU A 231 21.28 32.45 -40.55
CA LEU A 231 22.01 33.02 -41.69
C LEU A 231 21.74 32.13 -42.90
N SER A 232 20.77 32.58 -43.70
CA SER A 232 20.19 31.80 -44.76
C SER A 232 21.21 31.47 -45.84
N CYS A 233 21.10 30.26 -46.38
CA CYS A 233 21.75 29.75 -47.60
C CYS A 233 21.69 30.73 -48.81
N LYS A 234 20.86 31.78 -48.74
CA LYS A 234 20.77 32.85 -49.74
C LYS A 234 22.08 33.64 -49.87
N THR A 235 22.80 33.91 -48.78
CA THR A 235 24.02 34.76 -48.82
C THR A 235 25.16 34.08 -49.57
N ILE A 236 25.36 32.77 -49.36
CA ILE A 236 26.38 31.97 -50.05
C ILE A 236 26.05 31.84 -51.55
N LYS A 237 24.77 31.70 -51.91
CA LYS A 237 24.30 31.67 -53.31
C LYS A 237 24.58 32.99 -54.06
N VAL A 238 24.57 34.13 -53.39
CA VAL A 238 24.85 35.44 -54.00
C VAL A 238 26.35 35.58 -54.27
N GLU A 239 27.20 35.17 -53.33
CA GLU A 239 28.65 35.30 -53.45
C GLU A 239 29.24 34.42 -54.56
N LEU A 240 28.81 33.15 -54.65
CA LEU A 240 29.27 32.25 -55.70
C LEU A 240 28.79 32.68 -57.10
N ARG A 241 27.61 33.30 -57.19
CA ARG A 241 27.08 33.86 -58.45
C ARG A 241 27.87 35.08 -58.91
N ARG A 242 28.36 35.89 -57.96
CA ARG A 242 29.27 37.01 -58.25
C ARG A 242 30.60 36.51 -58.83
N ILE A 243 31.18 35.47 -58.24
CA ILE A 243 32.45 34.86 -58.72
C ILE A 243 32.29 34.26 -60.12
N LEU A 244 31.17 33.58 -60.42
CA LEU A 244 30.90 33.04 -61.76
C LEU A 244 30.79 34.16 -62.83
N ASN A 245 30.21 35.30 -62.46
CA ASN A 245 30.12 36.45 -63.36
C ASN A 245 31.51 37.06 -63.62
N SER A 246 32.36 37.21 -62.60
CA SER A 246 33.73 37.71 -62.79
C SER A 246 34.62 36.78 -63.61
N LEU A 247 34.37 35.46 -63.61
CA LEU A 247 35.06 34.48 -64.48
C LEU A 247 34.58 34.52 -65.94
N LYS A 248 33.49 35.24 -66.22
CA LYS A 248 32.97 35.44 -67.57
C LYS A 248 33.59 36.66 -68.26
N ASP A 249 34.23 37.53 -67.48
CA ASP A 249 34.75 38.83 -67.94
C ASP A 249 36.28 38.79 -68.23
N GLN A 250 36.94 37.63 -68.17
CA GLN A 250 38.40 37.48 -68.39
C GLN A 250 38.81 36.86 -69.76
N ASP A 251 37.90 36.78 -70.73
CA ASP A 251 38.20 36.24 -72.07
C ASP A 251 38.88 37.26 -73.03
N GLU A 252 39.37 38.42 -72.58
CA GLU A 252 40.15 39.35 -73.44
C GLU A 252 41.45 39.91 -72.79
N PHE A 253 42.58 39.50 -73.38
CA PHE A 253 43.90 40.15 -73.55
C PHE A 253 44.76 40.64 -72.36
N GLU A 254 45.85 39.87 -72.15
CA GLU A 254 47.29 40.17 -71.94
C GLU A 254 47.85 41.23 -70.96
N ASP A 255 48.84 40.72 -70.22
CA ASP A 255 50.09 41.31 -69.75
C ASP A 255 50.03 42.45 -68.72
N ASN A 256 50.07 42.06 -67.44
CA ASN A 256 51.01 42.66 -66.50
C ASN A 256 51.17 41.81 -65.23
N SER A 257 52.43 41.55 -64.89
CA SER A 257 52.89 40.76 -63.77
C SER A 257 52.35 41.24 -62.42
N LYS A 258 51.43 40.46 -61.82
CA LYS A 258 51.24 40.34 -60.35
C LYS A 258 50.83 38.91 -60.00
N PRO A 259 51.37 38.33 -58.92
CA PRO A 259 51.28 36.89 -58.70
C PRO A 259 49.88 36.44 -58.25
N ILE A 260 49.53 35.23 -58.67
CA ILE A 260 48.38 34.41 -58.26
C ILE A 260 48.54 33.95 -56.79
N SER A 261 48.95 34.87 -55.91
CA SER A 261 49.06 34.68 -54.45
C SER A 261 47.96 35.42 -53.69
N ASP A 262 47.33 36.42 -54.33
CA ASP A 262 46.27 37.21 -53.68
C ASP A 262 44.87 36.60 -53.87
N VAL A 263 44.61 35.92 -54.99
CA VAL A 263 43.32 35.24 -55.23
C VAL A 263 43.18 34.00 -54.34
N THR A 264 44.26 33.25 -54.13
CA THR A 264 44.33 32.10 -53.21
C THR A 264 44.19 32.54 -51.75
N ASN A 265 44.77 33.67 -51.35
CA ASN A 265 44.63 34.20 -49.99
C ASN A 265 43.24 34.78 -49.68
N VAL A 266 42.57 35.42 -50.66
CA VAL A 266 41.22 35.97 -50.47
C VAL A 266 40.17 34.86 -50.42
N THR A 267 40.28 33.84 -51.28
CA THR A 267 39.42 32.65 -51.23
C THR A 267 39.68 31.78 -49.99
N PHE A 268 40.93 31.61 -49.55
CA PHE A 268 41.25 30.84 -48.36
C PHE A 268 40.82 31.54 -47.06
N LYS A 269 40.98 32.87 -46.95
CA LYS A 269 40.46 33.63 -45.79
C LYS A 269 38.93 33.62 -45.75
N SER A 270 38.26 33.67 -46.89
CA SER A 270 36.79 33.59 -47.00
C SER A 270 36.24 32.20 -46.65
N TRP A 271 36.92 31.12 -47.07
CA TRP A 271 36.55 29.76 -46.66
C TRP A 271 36.85 29.47 -45.18
N LYS A 272 37.98 29.96 -44.65
CA LYS A 272 38.35 29.79 -43.24
C LYS A 272 37.36 30.49 -42.30
N THR A 273 36.84 31.66 -42.69
CA THR A 273 35.76 32.35 -41.96
C THR A 273 34.41 31.64 -42.13
N ALA A 274 34.11 31.06 -43.29
CA ALA A 274 32.90 30.26 -43.49
C ALA A 274 32.91 28.95 -42.67
N THR A 275 34.06 28.30 -42.48
CA THR A 275 34.19 27.13 -41.59
C THR A 275 34.17 27.48 -40.10
N PHE A 276 34.75 28.63 -39.72
CA PHE A 276 34.74 29.09 -38.32
C PHE A 276 33.33 29.52 -37.87
N LEU A 277 32.54 30.08 -38.78
CA LEU A 277 31.15 30.47 -38.51
C LEU A 277 30.16 29.30 -38.59
N ALA A 278 30.56 28.15 -39.15
CA ALA A 278 29.69 26.98 -39.34
C ALA A 278 29.96 25.81 -38.36
N GLY A 279 30.89 25.93 -37.40
CA GLY A 279 31.32 24.75 -36.63
C GLY A 279 31.92 25.02 -35.26
N GLU A 280 31.09 25.33 -34.28
CA GLU A 280 31.37 25.09 -32.85
C GLU A 280 30.58 23.86 -32.33
N GLN A 281 30.45 22.83 -33.18
CA GLN A 281 29.63 21.64 -32.86
C GLN A 281 30.34 20.29 -33.07
N ASN A 282 31.61 20.23 -33.48
CA ASN A 282 32.35 18.94 -33.52
C ASN A 282 33.88 19.13 -33.43
N SER A 283 34.43 19.02 -32.22
CA SER A 283 35.84 19.24 -31.88
C SER A 283 36.85 18.26 -32.53
N VAL A 284 36.38 17.16 -33.12
CA VAL A 284 37.27 16.11 -33.68
C VAL A 284 37.71 16.41 -35.13
N SER A 285 36.92 17.16 -35.90
CA SER A 285 37.22 17.44 -37.32
C SER A 285 38.21 18.60 -37.51
N ALA A 286 38.21 19.58 -36.61
CA ALA A 286 39.13 20.73 -36.64
C ALA A 286 40.59 20.31 -36.40
N VAL A 287 40.81 19.29 -35.57
CA VAL A 287 42.15 18.75 -35.26
C VAL A 287 42.74 18.03 -36.48
N LYS A 288 41.90 17.33 -37.27
CA LYS A 288 42.35 16.59 -38.47
C LYS A 288 42.76 17.53 -39.61
N TRP A 289 42.10 18.69 -39.75
CA TRP A 289 42.41 19.69 -40.77
C TRP A 289 43.66 20.53 -40.46
N ASN A 290 43.89 20.84 -39.19
CA ASN A 290 45.14 21.48 -38.75
C ASN A 290 46.37 20.57 -38.96
N LEU A 291 46.19 19.25 -38.81
CA LEU A 291 47.25 18.28 -39.05
C LEU A 291 47.60 18.13 -40.54
N PHE A 292 46.60 18.27 -41.43
CA PHE A 292 46.82 18.28 -42.87
C PHE A 292 47.59 19.53 -43.31
N SER A 293 47.24 20.72 -42.79
CA SER A 293 47.92 21.98 -43.15
C SER A 293 49.42 21.97 -42.80
N ARG A 294 49.80 21.39 -41.64
CA ARG A 294 51.21 21.23 -41.25
C ARG A 294 52.01 20.25 -42.12
N LYS A 295 51.35 19.30 -42.80
CA LYS A 295 52.03 18.27 -43.61
C LYS A 295 52.29 18.73 -45.05
N VAL A 296 51.56 19.74 -45.53
CA VAL A 296 51.71 20.30 -46.90
C VAL A 296 52.57 21.58 -46.93
N GLY A 297 53.15 21.99 -45.79
CA GLY A 297 54.12 23.10 -45.75
C GLY A 297 53.53 24.45 -46.18
N LEU A 298 52.37 24.81 -45.62
CA LEU A 298 51.81 26.17 -45.63
C LEU A 298 51.94 26.81 -44.26
#